data_AF-A0A4D9DE87-F1
#
_entry.id   AF-A0A4D9DE87-F1
#
_cell.length_a   1.000
_cell.length_b   1.000
_cell.length_c   1.000
_cell.angle_alpha   90.00
_cell.angle_beta   90.00
_cell.angle_gamma   90.00
#
_symmetry.space_group_name_H-M   'P 1'
#
loop_
_entity.id
_entity.type
_entity.pdbx_description
1 polymer ?
#
loop_
_entity_poly.entity_id
_entity_poly.type
_entity_poly.pdbx_seq_one_letter_code
_entity_poly.pdbx_strand_id
1 'polypeptide(L)'
;MPGDSPAPGPSRMAVYKVQVSTGQDSLAGTFDTISITLVGSHGESPKHVLDRFGLDFQPGSRPLGTYPEEHFTEHGPKQLMAAFQDRLAEISREIEERNRSLSLSYNYMYPPNIENSTAI
;
A
#
# COMPACT_ATOMS: atom_id res chain seq x y z
N MET A 1 -28.56 -40.20 -26.73
CA MET A 1 -28.57 -38.72 -26.78
C MET A 1 -27.62 -38.21 -25.71
N PRO A 2 -26.38 -37.80 -26.03
CA PRO A 2 -25.55 -37.06 -25.09
C PRO A 2 -25.92 -35.57 -25.19
N GLY A 3 -26.23 -34.95 -24.05
CA GLY A 3 -26.56 -33.54 -23.96
C GLY A 3 -25.32 -32.67 -24.08
N ASP A 4 -25.35 -31.70 -24.99
CA ASP A 4 -24.39 -30.62 -25.07
C ASP A 4 -24.52 -29.74 -23.82
N SER A 5 -23.51 -29.78 -22.94
CA SER A 5 -23.27 -28.72 -21.97
C SER A 5 -22.85 -27.46 -22.73
N PRO A 6 -23.45 -26.28 -22.49
CA PRO A 6 -23.09 -25.07 -23.21
C PRO A 6 -21.64 -24.67 -22.87
N ALA A 7 -20.86 -24.39 -23.92
CA ALA A 7 -19.50 -23.90 -23.81
C ALA A 7 -19.43 -22.64 -22.93
N PRO A 8 -18.33 -22.45 -22.15
CA PRO A 8 -18.16 -21.22 -21.38
C PRO A 8 -18.18 -20.02 -22.33
N GLY A 9 -19.16 -19.14 -22.15
CA GLY A 9 -19.26 -17.90 -22.91
C GLY A 9 -17.99 -17.05 -22.76
N PRO A 10 -17.67 -16.20 -23.76
CA PRO A 10 -16.42 -15.46 -23.77
C PRO A 10 -16.28 -14.64 -22.49
N SER A 11 -15.19 -14.85 -21.75
CA SER A 11 -14.78 -14.04 -20.61
C SER A 11 -14.83 -12.58 -21.04
N ARG A 12 -15.82 -11.85 -20.53
CA ARG A 12 -16.12 -10.49 -20.98
C ARG A 12 -14.96 -9.59 -20.54
N MET A 13 -14.04 -9.30 -21.46
CA MET A 13 -12.96 -8.34 -21.25
C MET A 13 -13.58 -6.98 -20.92
N ALA A 14 -13.46 -6.54 -19.67
CA ALA A 14 -13.89 -5.21 -19.27
C ALA A 14 -12.75 -4.24 -19.57
N VAL A 15 -13.00 -3.31 -20.48
CA VAL A 15 -12.08 -2.22 -20.78
C VAL A 15 -12.29 -1.13 -19.73
N TYR A 16 -11.25 -0.87 -18.94
CA TYR A 16 -11.24 0.20 -17.94
C TYR A 16 -10.34 1.33 -18.40
N LYS A 17 -10.77 2.57 -18.17
CA LYS A 17 -9.90 3.75 -18.28
C LYS A 17 -9.39 4.12 -16.90
N VAL A 18 -8.10 4.42 -16.82
CA VAL A 18 -7.46 4.91 -15.60
C VAL A 18 -7.49 6.44 -15.64
N GLN A 19 -8.05 7.05 -14.61
CA GLN A 19 -7.99 8.50 -14.42
C GLN A 19 -7.07 8.83 -13.24
N VAL A 20 -6.14 9.76 -13.46
CA VAL A 20 -5.22 10.27 -12.44
C VAL A 20 -5.57 11.73 -12.16
N SER A 21 -5.71 12.09 -10.88
CA SER A 21 -5.95 13.47 -10.44
C SER A 21 -4.94 13.87 -9.38
N THR A 22 -4.40 15.08 -9.47
CA THR A 22 -3.59 15.74 -8.43
C THR A 22 -4.43 16.79 -7.70
N GLY A 23 -4.23 16.97 -6.38
CA GLY A 23 -4.91 18.00 -5.58
C GLY A 23 -4.60 19.43 -6.05
N GLN A 24 -5.52 20.37 -5.84
CA GLN A 24 -5.39 21.78 -6.23
C GLN A 24 -5.49 22.66 -4.98
N ASP A 25 -4.52 22.58 -4.06
CA ASP A 25 -4.48 23.46 -2.89
C ASP A 25 -3.55 24.67 -3.15
N SER A 26 -4.10 25.86 -3.09
CA SER A 26 -3.36 27.12 -3.28
C SER A 26 -2.31 27.31 -2.18
N LEU A 27 -1.02 27.41 -2.57
CA LEU A 27 0.24 27.28 -1.79
C LEU A 27 0.94 25.90 -1.89
N ALA A 28 0.56 25.05 -2.85
CA ALA A 28 1.21 23.77 -3.14
C ALA A 28 2.71 23.93 -3.47
N GLY A 29 3.54 23.87 -2.44
CA GLY A 29 4.99 23.88 -2.55
C GLY A 29 5.58 22.54 -2.97
N THR A 30 5.02 21.38 -2.60
CA THR A 30 5.61 20.05 -2.98
C THR A 30 4.73 18.79 -2.75
N PHE A 31 3.46 18.84 -2.33
CA PHE A 31 2.73 17.62 -1.89
C PHE A 31 1.32 17.53 -2.46
N ASP A 32 1.22 17.29 -3.77
CA ASP A 32 -0.07 17.03 -4.40
C ASP A 32 -0.57 15.63 -4.03
N THR A 33 -1.82 15.51 -3.59
CA THR A 33 -2.48 14.21 -3.38
C THR A 33 -2.80 13.60 -4.74
N ILE A 34 -2.15 12.48 -5.07
CA ILE A 34 -2.42 11.71 -6.29
C ILE A 34 -3.47 10.65 -5.97
N SER A 35 -4.42 10.42 -6.87
CA SER A 35 -5.37 9.31 -6.74
C SER A 35 -5.72 8.67 -8.07
N ILE A 36 -6.07 7.39 -8.03
CA ILE A 36 -6.51 6.58 -9.16
C ILE A 36 -8.00 6.22 -9.00
N THR A 37 -8.74 6.34 -10.10
CA THR A 37 -10.10 5.78 -10.23
C THR A 37 -10.16 4.92 -11.49
N LEU A 38 -10.75 3.72 -11.39
CA LEU A 38 -11.05 2.87 -12.55
C LEU A 38 -12.44 3.21 -13.06
N VAL A 39 -12.54 3.58 -14.33
CA VAL A 39 -13.82 3.93 -14.99
C VAL A 39 -14.16 2.84 -15.99
N GLY A 40 -15.26 2.12 -15.77
CA GLY A 40 -15.75 1.04 -16.63
C GLY A 40 -17.20 1.24 -17.07
N SER A 41 -17.70 0.31 -17.90
CA SER A 41 -19.08 0.35 -18.42
C SER A 41 -20.18 0.19 -17.36
N HIS A 42 -19.82 -0.18 -16.13
CA HIS A 42 -20.74 -0.41 -15.02
C HIS A 42 -20.56 0.63 -13.89
N GLY A 43 -19.80 1.70 -14.15
CA GLY A 43 -19.53 2.78 -13.20
C GLY A 43 -18.05 2.92 -12.85
N GLU A 44 -17.80 3.66 -11.78
CA GLU A 44 -16.46 4.00 -11.28
C GLU A 44 -16.13 3.20 -10.01
N SER A 45 -14.85 2.87 -9.83
CA SER A 45 -14.37 2.35 -8.55
C SER A 45 -14.32 3.48 -7.49
N PRO A 46 -14.21 3.13 -6.19
CA PRO A 46 -13.75 4.08 -5.20
C PRO A 46 -12.41 4.70 -5.61
N LYS A 47 -12.22 5.98 -5.25
CA LYS A 47 -10.97 6.71 -5.46
C LYS A 47 -9.89 6.13 -4.54
N HIS A 48 -8.83 5.61 -5.13
CA HIS A 48 -7.67 5.09 -4.41
C HIS A 48 -6.59 6.16 -4.34
N VAL A 49 -6.34 6.69 -3.14
CA VAL A 49 -5.29 7.69 -2.92
C VAL A 49 -3.93 6.99 -2.91
N LEU A 50 -2.96 7.56 -3.61
CA LEU A 50 -1.58 7.09 -3.68
C LEU A 50 -0.74 7.84 -2.65
N ASP A 51 -1.05 7.60 -1.38
CA ASP A 51 -0.36 8.21 -0.24
C ASP A 51 0.74 7.32 0.33
N ARG A 52 0.83 6.04 -0.09
CA ARG A 52 1.85 5.10 0.38
C ARG A 52 2.92 4.90 -0.69
N PHE A 53 4.11 5.39 -0.39
CA PHE A 53 5.31 5.18 -1.19
C PHE A 53 5.62 3.67 -1.30
N GLY A 54 5.83 3.14 -2.51
CA GLY A 54 6.27 1.76 -2.78
C GLY A 54 5.20 0.66 -2.59
N LEU A 55 4.40 0.74 -1.53
CA LEU A 55 3.47 -0.34 -1.13
C LEU A 55 2.20 -0.45 -1.97
N ASP A 56 1.75 0.64 -2.60
CA ASP A 56 0.49 0.64 -3.36
C ASP A 56 0.59 -0.11 -4.70
N PHE A 57 1.81 -0.39 -5.19
CA PHE A 57 2.02 -0.90 -6.55
C PHE A 57 2.80 -2.22 -6.65
N GLN A 58 3.35 -2.73 -5.55
CA GLN A 58 4.14 -3.97 -5.57
C GLN A 58 3.39 -5.13 -4.88
N PRO A 59 2.93 -6.14 -5.64
CA PRO A 59 2.41 -7.37 -5.08
C PRO A 59 3.47 -8.03 -4.18
N GLY A 60 3.20 -8.09 -2.88
CA GLY A 60 4.09 -8.73 -1.91
C GLY A 60 4.98 -7.78 -1.11
N SER A 61 4.87 -6.46 -1.27
CA SER A 61 5.60 -5.52 -0.39
C SER A 61 5.21 -5.72 1.07
N ARG A 62 6.23 -5.89 1.91
CA ARG A 62 6.08 -6.15 3.35
C ARG A 62 6.67 -4.98 4.12
N PRO A 63 5.90 -4.37 5.06
CA PRO A 63 6.44 -3.36 5.94
C PRO A 63 7.63 -3.88 6.73
N LEU A 64 8.55 -2.97 7.04
CA LEU A 64 9.73 -3.25 7.85
C LEU A 64 9.34 -3.96 9.14
N GLY A 65 10.05 -5.05 9.47
CA GLY A 65 9.77 -5.85 10.66
C GLY A 65 8.68 -6.91 10.50
N THR A 66 8.03 -7.02 9.34
CA THR A 66 7.00 -8.05 9.08
C THR A 66 7.60 -9.28 8.40
N TYR A 67 7.83 -10.35 9.18
CA TYR A 67 8.45 -11.59 8.72
C TYR A 67 7.47 -12.77 8.85
N PRO A 68 6.63 -13.05 7.85
CA PRO A 68 5.66 -14.15 7.93
C PRO A 68 6.27 -15.53 7.69
N GLU A 69 7.46 -15.58 7.09
CA GLU A 69 8.21 -16.82 6.95
C GLU A 69 9.02 -17.07 8.23
N GLU A 70 8.67 -18.13 8.96
CA GLU A 70 9.39 -18.51 10.18
C GLU A 70 10.69 -19.24 9.85
N HIS A 71 11.76 -18.48 9.66
CA HIS A 71 13.12 -19.02 9.52
C HIS A 71 13.80 -19.25 10.87
N PHE A 72 13.49 -18.42 11.87
CA PHE A 72 13.97 -18.58 13.25
C PHE A 72 12.91 -19.28 14.10
N THR A 73 13.30 -20.38 14.73
CA THR A 73 12.38 -21.19 15.58
C THR A 73 12.71 -21.03 17.07
N GLU A 74 13.93 -20.59 17.37
CA GLU A 74 14.47 -20.42 18.70
C GLU A 74 13.82 -19.25 19.44
N HIS A 75 13.69 -19.38 20.76
CA HIS A 75 13.02 -18.40 21.59
C HIS A 75 13.72 -17.03 21.60
N GLY A 76 15.06 -17.01 21.65
CA GLY A 76 15.86 -15.78 21.71
C GLY A 76 15.66 -14.87 20.49
N PRO A 77 15.88 -15.35 19.25
CA PRO A 77 15.59 -14.60 18.04
C PRO A 77 14.14 -14.10 17.96
N LYS A 78 13.16 -14.93 18.31
CA LYS A 78 11.75 -14.53 18.32
C LYS A 78 11.48 -13.36 19.28
N GLN A 79 12.10 -13.36 20.46
CA GLN A 79 12.01 -12.24 21.40
C GLN A 79 12.65 -10.96 20.84
N LEU A 80 13.81 -11.07 20.19
CA LEU A 80 14.47 -9.91 19.56
C LEU A 80 13.65 -9.33 18.41
N MET A 81 13.01 -10.19 17.61
CA MET A 81 12.10 -9.75 16.54
C MET A 81 10.88 -9.03 17.11
N ALA A 82 10.28 -9.53 18.18
CA ALA A 82 9.17 -8.86 18.86
C ALA A 82 9.59 -7.50 19.42
N ALA A 83 10.73 -7.42 20.12
CA ALA A 83 11.25 -6.16 20.64
C ALA A 83 11.55 -5.14 19.53
N PHE A 84 12.04 -5.61 18.37
CA PHE A 84 12.24 -4.78 17.19
C PHE A 84 10.91 -4.23 16.64
N GLN A 85 9.88 -5.08 16.52
CA GLN A 85 8.54 -4.65 16.09
C GLN A 85 7.93 -3.63 17.05
N ASP A 86 8.06 -3.84 18.36
CA ASP A 86 7.60 -2.89 19.38
C ASP A 86 8.29 -1.52 19.22
N ARG A 87 9.59 -1.52 18.95
CA ARG A 87 10.34 -0.28 18.73
C ARG A 87 9.91 0.43 17.46
N LEU A 88 9.62 -0.29 16.38
CA LEU A 88 9.07 0.31 15.15
C LEU A 88 7.69 0.93 15.38
N ALA A 89 6.85 0.31 16.21
CA ALA A 89 5.55 0.87 16.58
C ALA A 89 5.69 2.17 17.37
N GLU A 90 6.63 2.23 18.32
CA GLU A 90 6.96 3.44 19.07
C GLU A 90 7.44 4.58 18.16
N ILE A 91 8.39 4.30 17.27
CA ILE A 91 8.90 5.27 16.28
C ILE A 91 7.76 5.77 15.38
N SER A 92 6.87 4.88 14.94
CA SER A 92 5.73 5.23 14.09
C SER A 92 4.82 6.23 14.80
N ARG A 93 4.51 5.99 16.08
CA ARG A 93 3.72 6.91 16.91
C ARG A 93 4.38 8.27 17.06
N GLU A 94 5.69 8.31 17.32
CA GLU A 94 6.44 9.57 17.42
C GLU A 94 6.43 10.37 16.10
N ILE A 95 6.58 9.69 14.96
CA ILE A 95 6.51 10.30 13.64
C ILE A 95 5.12 10.87 13.37
N GLU A 96 4.06 10.13 13.70
CA GLU A 96 2.67 10.56 13.57
C GLU A 96 2.40 11.81 14.42
N GLU A 97 2.82 11.81 15.68
CA GLU A 97 2.68 12.96 16.58
C GLU A 97 3.43 14.18 16.05
N ARG A 98 4.67 14.02 15.60
CA ARG A 98 5.45 15.09 14.97
C ARG A 98 4.73 15.64 13.72
N ASN A 99 4.26 14.75 12.84
CA ASN A 99 3.62 15.12 11.58
C ASN A 99 2.32 15.93 11.79
N ARG A 100 1.59 15.74 12.90
CA ARG A 100 0.39 16.55 13.21
C ARG A 100 0.66 18.05 13.35
N SER A 101 1.88 18.43 13.70
CA SER A 101 2.30 19.83 13.87
C SER A 101 2.92 20.45 12.63
N LEU A 102 3.13 19.66 11.57
CA LEU A 102 3.74 20.11 10.34
C LEU A 102 2.65 20.40 9.31
N SER A 103 2.77 21.50 8.57
CA SER A 103 1.95 21.75 7.38
C SER A 103 2.19 20.70 6.29
N LEU A 104 3.27 19.94 6.43
CA LEU A 104 3.77 19.00 5.44
C LEU A 104 4.37 17.78 6.12
N SER A 105 3.70 16.65 6.00
CA SER A 105 4.11 15.42 6.68
C SER A 105 5.35 14.82 6.02
N TYR A 106 6.33 14.41 6.83
CA TYR A 106 7.50 13.70 6.35
C TYR A 106 7.33 12.19 6.60
N ASN A 107 6.98 11.44 5.55
CA ASN A 107 6.65 10.02 5.62
C ASN A 107 7.70 9.08 4.99
N TYR A 108 8.82 9.63 4.50
CA TYR A 108 9.87 8.83 3.84
C TYR A 108 10.52 7.80 4.76
N MET A 109 10.62 8.11 6.06
CA MET A 109 11.17 7.21 7.08
C MET A 109 10.08 6.66 8.02
N TYR A 110 8.83 6.66 7.59
CA TYR A 110 7.73 6.09 8.36
C TYR A 110 7.77 4.56 8.24
N PRO A 111 8.01 3.80 9.33
CA PRO A 111 8.25 2.37 9.24
C PRO A 111 7.20 1.55 8.48
N PRO A 112 5.89 1.85 8.58
CA PRO A 112 4.88 1.17 7.78
C PRO A 112 5.00 1.38 6.27
N ASN A 113 5.70 2.43 5.83
CA ASN A 113 5.97 2.74 4.41
C ASN A 113 7.34 2.24 3.94
N ILE A 114 8.16 1.65 4.81
CA ILE A 114 9.47 1.12 4.47
C ILE A 114 9.34 -0.37 4.17
N GLU A 115 9.89 -0.81 3.05
CA GLU A 115 9.92 -2.22 2.69
C GLU A 115 11.05 -2.97 3.40
N ASN A 116 10.80 -4.24 3.75
CA ASN A 116 11.80 -5.12 4.36
C ASN A 116 13.02 -5.43 3.45
N SER A 117 12.88 -5.26 2.13
CA SER A 117 13.89 -5.63 1.14
C SER A 117 13.87 -4.65 -0.04
N THR A 118 14.99 -4.52 -0.75
CA THR A 118 15.03 -3.81 -2.04
C THR A 118 14.57 -4.76 -3.15
N ALA A 119 13.33 -4.62 -3.62
CA ALA A 119 12.84 -5.30 -4.81
C ALA A 119 12.74 -4.28 -5.96
N ILE A 120 13.83 -4.13 -6.73
CA ILE A 120 13.90 -3.27 -7.93
C ILE A 120 14.16 -4.13 -9.15
#